data_AF-A0ABD0P9Q6-F1
#
_entry.id   AF-A0ABD0P9Q6-F1
#
_cell.length_a   1.000
_cell.length_b   1.000
_cell.length_c   1.000
_cell.angle_alpha   90.00
_cell.angle_beta   90.00
_cell.angle_gamma   90.00
#
_symmetry.space_group_name_H-M   'P 1'
#
loop_
_entity.id
_entity.type
_entity.pdbx_description
1 polymer ?
#
loop_
_entity_poly.entity_id
_entity_poly.type
_entity_poly.pdbx_seq_one_letter_code
_entity_poly.pdbx_strand_id
1 'polypeptide(L)' 'NFREFYYIQMEKFARQAIIDGVNDVKDISITRESELFRALNMHYNKANDFQVLTLLH' A
#
# COMPACT_ATOMS: atom_id res chain seq x y z
N ASN A 1 -12.47 10.10 -4.88
CA ASN A 1 -11.36 11.08 -5.00
C ASN A 1 -10.05 10.34 -4.72
N PHE A 2 -8.95 10.60 -5.45
CA PHE A 2 -7.67 9.89 -5.25
C PHE A 2 -7.23 9.92 -3.77
N ARG A 3 -7.24 11.11 -3.17
CA ARG A 3 -6.79 11.33 -1.79
C ARG A 3 -7.63 10.52 -0.79
N GLU A 4 -8.94 10.54 -0.95
CA GLU A 4 -9.88 9.88 -0.06
C GLU A 4 -9.65 8.36 -0.03
N PHE A 5 -9.60 7.71 -1.19
CA PHE A 5 -9.35 6.27 -1.25
C PHE A 5 -7.94 5.90 -0.76
N TYR A 6 -6.94 6.72 -1.09
CA TYR A 6 -5.58 6.53 -0.60
C TYR A 6 -5.51 6.55 0.93
N TYR A 7 -6.10 7.57 1.57
CA TYR A 7 -6.09 7.66 3.03
C TYR A 7 -6.88 6.53 3.70
N ILE A 8 -8.00 6.10 3.12
CA ILE A 8 -8.76 4.94 3.62
C ILE A 8 -7.89 3.67 3.59
N GLN A 9 -7.19 3.39 2.49
CA GLN A 9 -6.34 2.20 2.38
C GLN A 9 -5.11 2.28 3.30
N MET A 10 -4.49 3.45 3.42
CA MET A 10 -3.37 3.67 4.34
C MET A 10 -3.75 3.43 5.79
N GLU A 11 -4.91 3.96 6.22
CA GLU A 11 -5.40 3.79 7.58
C GLU A 11 -5.72 2.32 7.87
N LYS A 12 -6.38 1.63 6.94
CA LYS A 12 -6.66 0.20 7.06
C LYS A 12 -5.37 -0.61 7.22
N PHE A 13 -4.37 -0.34 6.39
CA PHE A 13 -3.08 -1.03 6.43
C PHE A 13 -2.32 -0.79 7.74
N ALA A 14 -2.28 0.45 8.22
CA ALA A 14 -1.63 0.79 9.49
C ALA A 14 -2.31 0.14 10.69
N ARG A 15 -3.65 0.12 10.72
CA ARG A 15 -4.41 -0.57 11.78
C ARG A 15 -4.13 -2.07 11.78
N GLN A 16 -4.03 -2.70 10.60
CA GLN A 16 -3.70 -4.12 10.50
C GLN A 16 -2.30 -4.41 11.02
N ALA A 17 -1.30 -3.60 10.66
CA ALA A 17 0.07 -3.76 11.16
C ALA A 17 0.14 -3.69 12.70
N ILE A 18 -0.63 -2.80 13.32
CA ILE A 18 -0.73 -2.70 14.79
C ILE A 18 -1.35 -3.97 15.38
N ILE A 19 -2.41 -4.51 14.77
CA ILE A 19 -3.05 -5.77 15.20
C ILE A 19 -2.09 -6.95 15.09
N ASP A 20 -1.28 -6.97 14.03
CA ASP A 20 -0.27 -8.02 13.78
C ASP A 20 0.97 -7.87 14.70
N GLY A 21 0.97 -6.87 15.60
CA GLY A 21 2.01 -6.68 16.61
C GLY A 21 3.24 -5.92 16.11
N VAL A 22 3.14 -5.19 15.00
CA VAL A 22 4.21 -4.31 14.52
C VAL A 22 4.27 -3.08 15.43
N ASN A 23 5.38 -2.94 16.16
CA ASN A 23 5.54 -1.91 17.19
C ASN A 23 6.40 -0.71 16.73
N ASP A 24 7.16 -0.84 15.65
CA ASP A 24 7.95 0.24 15.05
C ASP A 24 7.54 0.46 13.59
N VAL A 25 7.41 1.72 13.20
CA VAL A 25 7.12 2.12 11.81
C VAL A 25 8.22 1.64 10.85
N LYS A 26 9.45 1.48 11.33
CA LYS A 26 10.57 0.94 10.54
C LYS A 26 10.38 -0.51 10.14
N ASP A 27 9.59 -1.25 10.91
CA ASP A 27 9.28 -2.66 10.65
C ASP A 27 8.11 -2.81 9.66
N ILE A 28 7.43 -1.71 9.32
CA ILE A 28 6.40 -1.67 8.28
C ILE A 28 7.08 -1.60 6.91
N SER A 29 6.98 -2.69 6.13
CA SER A 29 7.44 -2.71 4.74
C SER A 29 6.26 -2.75 3.76
N ILE A 30 6.25 -1.82 2.80
CA ILE A 30 5.27 -1.78 1.71
C ILE A 30 5.93 -2.41 0.49
N THR A 31 5.73 -3.71 0.31
CA THR A 31 6.20 -4.44 -0.88
C THR A 31 5.12 -4.50 -1.95
N ARG A 32 5.46 -5.00 -3.16
CA ARG A 32 4.47 -5.25 -4.22
C ARG A 32 3.40 -6.28 -3.82
N GLU A 33 3.69 -7.09 -2.81
CA GLU A 33 2.78 -8.10 -2.26
C GLU A 33 1.89 -7.56 -1.14
N SER A 34 2.21 -6.35 -0.62
CA SER A 34 1.39 -5.71 0.42
C SER A 34 -0.03 -5.47 -0.06
N GLU A 35 -1.00 -5.66 0.84
CA GLU A 35 -2.40 -5.44 0.52
C GLU A 35 -2.69 -4.00 0.08
N LEU A 36 -1.96 -3.03 0.65
CA LEU A 36 -2.02 -1.62 0.27
C LEU A 36 -1.64 -1.43 -1.21
N PHE A 37 -0.51 -2.01 -1.64
CA PHE A 37 -0.07 -1.93 -3.03
C PHE A 37 -1.10 -2.59 -3.95
N ARG A 38 -1.60 -3.78 -3.60
CA ARG A 38 -2.60 -4.50 -4.39
C ARG A 38 -3.91 -3.71 -4.53
N ALA A 39 -4.40 -3.11 -3.44
CA ALA A 39 -5.64 -2.33 -3.43
C ALA A 39 -5.51 -1.07 -4.29
N LEU A 40 -4.40 -0.34 -4.17
CA LEU A 40 -4.13 0.84 -4.99
C LEU A 40 -3.94 0.48 -6.47
N ASN A 41 -3.16 -0.57 -6.76
CA ASN A 41 -2.92 -1.02 -8.13
C ASN A 41 -4.21 -1.51 -8.82
N MET A 42 -5.03 -2.30 -8.13
CA MET A 42 -6.33 -2.76 -8.68
C MET A 42 -7.29 -1.59 -8.95
N HIS A 43 -7.27 -0.55 -8.12
CA HIS A 43 -8.19 0.57 -8.24
C HIS A 43 -7.77 1.55 -9.34
N TYR A 44 -6.47 1.84 -9.44
CA TYR A 44 -5.94 2.89 -10.33
C TYR A 44 -5.21 2.37 -11.57
N ASN A 45 -4.70 1.13 -11.57
CA ASN A 45 -3.96 0.53 -12.68
C ASN A 45 -4.78 -0.57 -13.38
N LYS A 46 -6.08 -0.35 -13.59
CA LYS A 46 -6.99 -1.34 -14.21
C LYS A 46 -6.59 -1.78 -15.63
N ALA A 47 -5.84 -0.94 -16.35
CA ALA A 47 -5.34 -1.25 -17.70
C ALA A 47 -3.92 -1.86 -17.70
N ASN A 48 -3.26 -2.01 -16.54
CA ASN A 48 -1.84 -2.38 -16.41
C ASN A 48 -0.87 -1.50 -17.23
N ASP A 49 -1.31 -0.29 -17.60
CA ASP A 49 -0.58 0.60 -18.52
C ASP A 49 0.59 1.32 -17.82
N PHE A 50 0.65 1.26 -16.49
CA PHE A 50 1.68 1.91 -15.70
C PHE A 50 2.45 0.90 -14.85
N GLN A 51 3.77 0.90 -15.00
CA GLN A 51 4.67 0.20 -14.09
C GLN A 51 5.09 1.14 -12.96
N VAL A 52 4.87 0.73 -11.71
CA VAL A 52 5.47 1.42 -10.57
C VAL A 52 6.96 1.11 -10.58
N LEU A 53 7.75 2.08 -11.08
CA LEU A 53 9.21 1.98 -11.16
C LEU A 53 9.76 1.82 -9.74
N THR A 54 10.43 0.71 -9.47
CA THR A 54 11.16 0.54 -8.21
C THR A 54 12.52 1.16 -8.43
N LEU A 55 12.73 2.37 -7.91
CA LEU A 55 14.06 3.00 -7.86
C LEU A 55 14.89 2.32 -6.76
N LEU A 56 15.36 1.10 -7.02
CA LEU A 56 16.38 0.43 -6.22
C LEU A 56 17.30 -0.37 -7.15
N HIS A 57 18.54 0.12 -7.31
CA HIS A 57 19.74 -0.67 -7.57
C HIS A 57 20.49 -0.78 -6.24
#